data_AF-A0A828YY55-F1
#
_entry.id   AF-A0A828YY55-F1
#
_cell.length_a   1.000
_cell.length_b   1.000
_cell.length_c   1.000
_cell.angle_alpha   90.00
_cell.angle_beta   90.00
_cell.angle_gamma   90.00
#
_symmetry.space_group_name_H-M   'P 1'
#
loop_
_entity.id
_entity.type
_entity.pdbx_description
1 polymer ?
#
loop_
_entity_poly.entity_id
_entity_poly.type
_entity_poly.pdbx_seq_one_letter_code
_entity_poly.pdbx_strand_id
1 'polypeptide(L)'
;MKLFDILLTWFSGFTEKWEKQGVKFTIYTTIAVLIGGIFELIPPFFISKTAVPIQGIIPFSALELAGRDIYQKEGCNNCHTQMIRPFKWEVDRFDPSRSYGRDGYSKAGEFVYDHPFLWGSKRTGPDLAHESQIQPSYAWHKTHLINPRDTSPGSMMPAYPWLFDTDSTLDAEEIVNRMKGLSKVGVPYTEADYLSAAKELEGKTEGDALIAYLLKLGKDTAILSKSIQ
;
A
#
# COMPACT_ATOMS: atom_id res chain seq x y z
N MET A 1 8.30 -23.72 -51.68
CA MET A 1 7.55 -23.05 -50.58
C MET A 1 8.55 -22.35 -49.69
N LYS A 2 8.30 -21.10 -49.31
CA LYS A 2 9.16 -20.41 -48.36
C LYS A 2 9.01 -21.12 -47.02
N LEU A 3 10.08 -21.23 -46.22
CA LEU A 3 10.09 -21.90 -44.92
C LEU A 3 8.92 -21.47 -44.02
N PHE A 4 8.54 -20.19 -44.13
CA PHE A 4 7.41 -19.60 -43.45
C PHE A 4 6.05 -20.23 -43.82
N ASP A 5 5.83 -20.57 -45.09
CA ASP A 5 4.56 -21.19 -45.54
C ASP A 5 4.41 -22.61 -45.01
N ILE A 6 5.52 -23.35 -44.90
CA ILE A 6 5.56 -24.70 -44.31
C ILE A 6 5.19 -24.63 -42.82
N LEU A 7 5.78 -23.68 -42.10
CA LEU A 7 5.51 -23.46 -40.68
C LEU A 7 4.05 -23.05 -40.43
N LEU A 8 3.52 -22.13 -41.24
CA LEU A 8 2.13 -21.70 -41.14
C LEU A 8 1.14 -22.83 -41.42
N THR A 9 1.38 -23.62 -42.47
CA THR A 9 0.48 -24.73 -42.84
C THR A 9 0.48 -25.80 -41.76
N TRP A 10 1.65 -26.12 -41.20
CA TRP A 10 1.77 -27.04 -40.07
C TRP A 10 1.02 -26.51 -38.83
N PHE A 11 1.23 -25.24 -38.47
CA PHE A 11 0.59 -24.64 -37.31
C PHE A 11 -0.94 -24.58 -37.46
N SER A 12 -1.44 -24.22 -38.64
CA SER A 12 -2.88 -24.21 -38.95
C SER A 12 -3.51 -25.59 -38.82
N GLY A 13 -2.87 -26.65 -39.31
CA GLY A 13 -3.37 -28.01 -39.17
C GLY A 13 -3.35 -28.49 -37.71
N PHE A 14 -2.36 -28.04 -36.93
CA PHE A 14 -2.29 -28.30 -35.50
C PHE A 14 -3.44 -27.59 -34.75
N THR A 15 -3.67 -26.29 -34.97
CA THR A 15 -4.72 -25.54 -34.29
C THR A 15 -6.11 -26.06 -34.64
N GLU A 16 -6.39 -26.34 -35.92
CA GLU A 16 -7.69 -26.86 -36.36
C GLU A 16 -8.05 -28.19 -35.67
N LYS A 17 -7.07 -29.06 -35.41
CA LYS A 17 -7.27 -30.32 -34.68
C LYS A 17 -7.70 -30.08 -33.23
N TRP A 18 -7.15 -29.06 -32.59
CA TRP A 18 -7.43 -28.71 -31.19
C TRP A 18 -8.71 -27.88 -31.04
N GLU A 19 -8.98 -26.96 -31.96
CA GLU A 19 -10.18 -26.11 -31.98
C GLU A 19 -11.46 -26.94 -32.14
N LYS A 20 -11.41 -28.06 -32.88
CA LYS A 20 -12.52 -29.02 -32.99
C LYS A 20 -12.80 -29.77 -31.68
N GLN A 21 -11.89 -29.75 -30.71
CA GLN A 21 -12.02 -30.44 -29.42
C GLN A 21 -12.15 -29.44 -28.26
N GLY A 22 -13.15 -28.56 -28.32
CA GLY A 22 -13.35 -27.45 -27.38
C GLY A 22 -13.22 -27.83 -25.90
N VAL A 23 -13.86 -28.92 -25.44
CA VAL A 23 -13.77 -29.37 -24.04
C VAL A 23 -12.33 -29.71 -23.63
N LYS A 24 -11.60 -30.44 -24.47
CA LYS A 24 -10.21 -30.81 -24.17
C LYS A 24 -9.30 -29.59 -24.18
N PHE A 25 -9.49 -28.69 -25.14
CA PHE A 25 -8.76 -27.44 -25.20
C PHE A 25 -8.97 -26.61 -23.93
N THR A 26 -10.22 -26.41 -23.50
CA THR A 26 -10.55 -25.70 -22.25
C THR A 26 -9.89 -26.34 -21.03
N ILE A 27 -9.90 -27.67 -20.91
CA ILE A 27 -9.27 -28.38 -19.79
C ILE A 27 -7.75 -28.10 -19.79
N TYR A 28 -7.08 -28.26 -20.92
CA TYR A 28 -5.63 -28.06 -20.99
C TYR A 28 -5.22 -26.60 -20.77
N THR A 29 -5.97 -25.64 -21.31
CA THR A 29 -5.73 -24.21 -21.05
C THR A 29 -5.94 -23.88 -19.58
N THR A 30 -6.99 -24.42 -18.96
CA THR A 30 -7.22 -24.24 -17.52
C THR A 30 -6.06 -24.79 -16.70
N ILE A 31 -5.60 -26.01 -17.00
CA ILE A 31 -4.43 -26.59 -16.32
C ILE A 31 -3.19 -25.71 -16.51
N ALA A 32 -2.92 -25.24 -17.73
CA ALA A 32 -1.77 -24.39 -18.02
C ALA A 32 -1.79 -23.07 -17.21
N VAL A 33 -2.96 -22.41 -17.11
CA VAL A 33 -3.14 -21.19 -16.32
C VAL A 33 -2.98 -21.47 -14.82
N LEU A 34 -3.57 -22.58 -14.33
CA LEU A 34 -3.47 -22.96 -12.92
C LEU A 34 -2.04 -23.28 -12.50
N ILE A 35 -1.22 -23.87 -13.36
CA ILE A 35 0.20 -24.11 -13.08
C ILE A 35 0.91 -22.80 -12.78
N GLY A 36 0.75 -21.77 -13.62
CA GLY A 36 1.34 -20.45 -13.37
C GLY A 36 0.88 -19.86 -12.04
N GLY A 37 -0.42 -19.86 -11.78
CA GLY A 37 -0.99 -19.38 -10.52
C GLY A 37 -0.48 -20.13 -9.28
N ILE A 38 -0.34 -21.46 -9.37
CA ILE A 38 0.19 -22.29 -8.28
C ILE A 38 1.64 -21.90 -7.98
N PHE A 39 2.49 -21.80 -8.99
CA PHE A 39 3.92 -21.53 -8.78
C PHE A 39 4.22 -20.08 -8.35
N GLU A 40 3.38 -19.12 -8.70
CA GLU A 40 3.57 -17.73 -8.30
C GLU A 40 2.91 -17.39 -6.96
N LEU A 41 1.68 -17.88 -6.71
CA LEU A 41 0.89 -17.47 -5.55
C LEU A 41 1.12 -18.34 -4.31
N ILE A 42 1.35 -19.65 -4.48
CA ILE A 42 1.43 -20.57 -3.33
C ILE A 42 2.77 -20.47 -2.59
N PRO A 43 3.94 -20.50 -3.26
CA PRO A 43 5.23 -20.49 -2.56
C PRO A 43 5.44 -19.31 -1.60
N PRO A 44 5.02 -18.07 -1.90
CA PRO A 44 5.13 -16.96 -0.95
C PRO A 44 4.50 -17.23 0.42
N PHE A 45 3.39 -17.97 0.51
CA PHE A 45 2.76 -18.28 1.81
C PHE A 45 3.61 -19.17 2.72
N PHE A 46 4.52 -19.98 2.16
CA PHE A 46 5.26 -21.01 2.91
C PHE A 46 6.78 -20.78 2.95
N ILE A 47 7.36 -20.20 1.89
CA ILE A 47 8.82 -20.12 1.70
C ILE A 47 9.37 -18.79 2.19
N SER A 48 8.53 -17.76 2.27
CA SER A 48 9.03 -16.40 2.32
C SER A 48 9.21 -15.85 3.74
N LYS A 49 10.43 -15.38 4.04
CA LYS A 49 10.71 -14.47 5.16
C LYS A 49 10.07 -13.09 4.96
N THR A 50 9.34 -12.85 3.87
CA THR A 50 8.74 -11.55 3.53
C THR A 50 7.53 -11.20 4.38
N ALA A 51 6.91 -12.18 5.06
CA ALA A 51 5.79 -11.94 5.96
C ALA A 51 6.19 -11.75 7.43
N VAL A 52 7.49 -11.79 7.76
CA VAL A 52 7.91 -11.58 9.15
C VAL A 52 7.84 -10.08 9.46
N PRO A 53 7.01 -9.65 10.43
CA PRO A 53 6.99 -8.25 10.87
C PRO A 53 8.40 -7.85 11.29
N ILE A 54 8.84 -6.67 10.85
CA ILE A 54 10.04 -6.07 11.44
C ILE A 54 9.76 -5.88 12.94
N GLN A 55 10.77 -6.15 13.75
CA GLN A 55 10.67 -5.97 15.19
C GLN A 55 10.20 -4.55 15.53
N GLY A 56 9.12 -4.44 16.31
CA GLY A 56 8.58 -3.15 16.74
C GLY A 56 7.56 -2.51 15.80
N ILE A 57 7.17 -3.14 14.69
CA ILE A 57 6.01 -2.70 13.92
C ILE A 57 4.74 -2.99 14.70
N ILE A 58 3.95 -1.95 14.91
CA ILE A 58 2.65 -2.03 15.58
C ILE A 58 1.52 -1.80 14.57
N PRO A 59 0.34 -2.43 14.75
CA PRO A 59 -0.85 -2.12 13.97
C PRO A 59 -1.22 -0.65 13.98
N PHE A 60 -1.97 -0.20 12.98
CA PHE A 60 -2.50 1.16 12.93
C PHE A 60 -3.45 1.41 14.09
N SER A 61 -3.32 2.53 14.78
CA SER A 61 -4.34 3.04 15.71
C SER A 61 -5.68 3.29 14.98
N ALA A 62 -6.76 3.51 15.72
CA ALA A 62 -8.08 3.70 15.10
C ALA A 62 -8.08 4.92 14.16
N LEU A 63 -7.43 6.00 14.57
CA LEU A 63 -7.31 7.22 13.76
C LEU A 63 -6.44 7.02 12.51
N GLU A 64 -5.31 6.30 12.64
CA GLU A 64 -4.45 5.98 11.51
C GLU A 64 -5.13 5.02 10.51
N LEU A 65 -5.90 4.04 11.00
CA LEU A 65 -6.67 3.14 10.16
C LEU A 65 -7.76 3.89 9.39
N ALA A 66 -8.50 4.78 10.07
CA ALA A 66 -9.48 5.63 9.40
C ALA A 66 -8.81 6.49 8.32
N GLY A 67 -7.64 7.07 8.61
CA GLY A 67 -6.87 7.86 7.65
C GLY A 67 -6.41 7.07 6.43
N ARG A 68 -6.02 5.81 6.64
CA ARG A 68 -5.65 4.88 5.57
C ARG A 68 -6.84 4.55 4.67
N ASP A 69 -8.03 4.44 5.23
CA ASP A 69 -9.25 4.22 4.46
C ASP A 69 -9.64 5.48 3.67
N ILE A 70 -9.45 6.67 4.24
CA ILE A 70 -9.60 7.94 3.50
C ILE A 70 -8.57 8.07 2.37
N TYR A 71 -7.31 7.68 2.60
CA TYR A 71 -6.27 7.66 1.57
C TYR A 71 -6.67 6.81 0.35
N GLN A 72 -7.37 5.69 0.60
CA GLN A 72 -7.93 4.83 -0.45
C GLN A 72 -9.17 5.44 -1.10
N LYS A 73 -10.11 5.96 -0.30
CA LYS A 73 -11.34 6.63 -0.76
C LYS A 73 -11.03 7.78 -1.73
N GLU A 74 -10.02 8.57 -1.43
CA GLU A 74 -9.59 9.73 -2.22
C GLU A 74 -8.65 9.36 -3.39
N GLY A 75 -8.27 8.08 -3.52
CA GLY A 75 -7.48 7.58 -4.63
C GLY A 75 -6.03 8.07 -4.65
N CYS A 76 -5.46 8.41 -3.49
CA CYS A 76 -4.10 8.94 -3.38
C CYS A 76 -3.04 7.96 -3.93
N ASN A 77 -3.29 6.65 -3.80
CA ASN A 77 -2.48 5.55 -4.34
C ASN A 77 -2.31 5.56 -5.87
N ASN A 78 -3.15 6.30 -6.62
CA ASN A 78 -3.02 6.45 -8.07
C ASN A 78 -1.92 7.44 -8.47
N CYS A 79 -1.52 8.32 -7.55
CA CYS A 79 -0.51 9.35 -7.77
C CYS A 79 0.75 9.14 -6.92
N HIS A 80 0.61 8.49 -5.78
CA HIS A 80 1.66 8.28 -4.80
C HIS A 80 1.88 6.80 -4.56
N THR A 81 3.14 6.37 -4.69
CA THR A 81 3.57 5.04 -4.29
C THR A 81 3.96 5.03 -2.82
N GLN A 82 4.00 3.84 -2.23
CA GLN A 82 4.49 3.60 -0.87
C GLN A 82 5.46 2.41 -0.89
N MET A 83 6.45 2.48 -1.78
CA MET A 83 7.45 1.43 -1.96
C MET A 83 8.74 2.02 -2.55
N ILE A 84 9.71 2.28 -1.68
CA ILE A 84 11.03 2.77 -2.05
C ILE A 84 11.87 1.58 -2.51
N ARG A 85 12.32 1.59 -3.77
CA ARG A 85 13.12 0.50 -4.36
C ARG A 85 14.59 0.60 -3.92
N PRO A 86 15.35 -0.53 -3.94
CA PRO A 86 16.72 -0.60 -3.46
C PRO A 86 17.74 -0.02 -4.45
N PHE A 87 17.52 1.23 -4.90
CA PHE A 87 18.47 1.98 -5.70
C PHE A 87 19.01 3.16 -4.91
N LYS A 88 20.31 3.43 -5.03
CA LYS A 88 20.97 4.53 -4.31
C LYS A 88 20.24 5.88 -4.49
N TRP A 89 19.90 6.23 -5.73
CA TRP A 89 19.26 7.50 -6.04
C TRP A 89 17.82 7.62 -5.49
N GLU A 90 17.17 6.49 -5.24
CA GLU A 90 15.81 6.44 -4.71
C GLU A 90 15.84 6.59 -3.19
N VAL A 91 16.77 5.89 -2.53
CA VAL A 91 17.06 6.04 -1.11
C VAL A 91 17.55 7.47 -0.81
N ASP A 92 18.49 8.01 -1.58
CA ASP A 92 18.99 9.38 -1.36
C ASP A 92 17.86 10.43 -1.50
N ARG A 93 16.82 10.15 -2.29
CA ARG A 93 15.66 11.04 -2.48
C ARG A 93 14.64 10.94 -1.35
N PHE A 94 14.31 9.72 -0.91
CA PHE A 94 13.22 9.45 0.04
C PHE A 94 13.71 9.10 1.46
N ASP A 95 15.02 9.14 1.68
CA ASP A 95 15.66 9.14 2.99
C ASP A 95 16.85 10.13 3.01
N PRO A 96 16.62 11.43 2.77
CA PRO A 96 17.70 12.41 2.69
C PRO A 96 18.43 12.58 4.03
N SER A 97 17.75 12.32 5.16
CA SER A 97 18.32 12.40 6.50
C SER A 97 19.00 11.11 6.97
N ARG A 98 18.97 10.03 6.16
CA ARG A 98 19.47 8.69 6.51
C ARG A 98 18.87 8.14 7.81
N SER A 99 17.59 8.44 8.04
CA SER A 99 16.85 8.04 9.24
C SER A 99 16.63 6.53 9.33
N TYR A 100 16.78 5.80 8.22
CA TYR A 100 16.57 4.35 8.12
C TYR A 100 17.88 3.56 8.02
N GLY A 101 19.00 4.22 8.33
CA GLY A 101 20.33 3.61 8.35
C GLY A 101 20.93 3.38 6.97
N ARG A 102 21.66 2.27 6.80
CA ARG A 102 22.34 1.92 5.55
C ARG A 102 21.35 1.55 4.43
N ASP A 103 20.21 1.00 4.81
CA ASP A 103 19.22 0.40 3.93
C ASP A 103 17.87 1.14 4.09
N GLY A 104 17.79 2.34 3.53
CA GLY A 104 16.60 3.20 3.52
C GLY A 104 15.60 2.90 2.40
N TYR A 105 15.60 1.67 1.88
CA TYR A 105 14.58 1.18 0.97
C TYR A 105 13.51 0.40 1.73
N SER A 106 12.31 0.32 1.16
CA SER A 106 11.17 -0.32 1.81
C SER A 106 11.35 -1.83 1.94
N LYS A 107 10.90 -2.39 3.06
CA LYS A 107 11.08 -3.80 3.41
C LYS A 107 9.71 -4.48 3.49
N ALA A 108 9.63 -5.74 3.06
CA ALA A 108 8.35 -6.46 3.03
C ALA A 108 7.66 -6.50 4.42
N GLY A 109 8.45 -6.61 5.48
CA GLY A 109 7.96 -6.61 6.86
C GLY A 109 7.24 -5.33 7.29
N GLU A 110 7.41 -4.21 6.57
CA GLU A 110 6.73 -2.91 6.84
C GLU A 110 5.24 -2.93 6.50
N PHE A 111 4.86 -3.80 5.56
CA PHE A 111 3.51 -3.84 4.97
C PHE A 111 2.70 -5.04 5.46
N VAL A 112 3.13 -5.72 6.52
CA VAL A 112 2.51 -6.96 7.01
C VAL A 112 1.07 -6.78 7.50
N TYR A 113 0.71 -5.57 7.94
CA TYR A 113 -0.64 -5.23 8.39
C TYR A 113 -1.44 -4.47 7.34
N ASP A 114 -0.91 -4.31 6.12
CA ASP A 114 -1.60 -3.59 5.05
C ASP A 114 -2.57 -4.51 4.29
N HIS A 115 -3.85 -4.33 4.56
CA HIS A 115 -4.92 -5.01 3.83
C HIS A 115 -5.85 -3.97 3.18
N PRO A 116 -5.83 -3.81 1.83
CA PRO A 116 -4.85 -4.34 0.87
C PRO A 116 -3.51 -3.57 0.88
N PHE A 117 -2.46 -4.10 0.24
CA PHE A 117 -1.21 -3.34 0.10
C PHE A 117 -1.40 -2.03 -0.69
N LEU A 118 -0.69 -0.96 -0.31
CA LEU A 118 -0.80 0.37 -0.95
C LEU A 118 0.51 0.82 -1.63
N TRP A 119 1.32 -0.12 -2.11
CA TRP A 119 2.63 0.14 -2.74
C TRP A 119 2.56 1.11 -3.93
N GLY A 120 1.40 1.20 -4.59
CA GLY A 120 1.17 2.03 -5.76
C GLY A 120 1.84 1.48 -7.02
N SER A 121 1.48 2.06 -8.17
CA SER A 121 2.00 1.64 -9.50
C SER A 121 2.46 2.81 -10.36
N LYS A 122 2.22 4.05 -9.91
CA LYS A 122 2.54 5.29 -10.63
C LYS A 122 2.95 6.38 -9.65
N ARG A 123 3.93 7.19 -10.06
CA ARG A 123 4.42 8.38 -9.33
C ARG A 123 4.14 9.64 -10.12
N THR A 124 2.96 10.22 -9.91
CA THR A 124 2.67 11.61 -10.32
C THR A 124 3.18 12.56 -9.23
N GLY A 125 2.96 12.18 -7.96
CA GLY A 125 3.59 12.77 -6.80
C GLY A 125 4.76 11.93 -6.29
N PRO A 126 5.47 12.39 -5.24
CA PRO A 126 6.54 11.64 -4.58
C PRO A 126 6.04 10.33 -3.94
N ASP A 127 6.97 9.40 -3.67
CA ASP A 127 6.70 8.24 -2.83
C ASP A 127 6.49 8.68 -1.37
N LEU A 128 5.54 8.05 -0.67
CA LEU A 128 5.13 8.40 0.70
C LEU A 128 5.51 7.34 1.73
N ALA A 129 6.22 6.26 1.37
CA ALA A 129 6.53 5.16 2.29
C ALA A 129 7.20 5.63 3.60
N HIS A 130 8.01 6.68 3.53
CA HIS A 130 8.76 7.27 4.65
C HIS A 130 8.32 8.71 4.99
N GLU A 131 7.08 9.06 4.67
CA GLU A 131 6.59 10.44 4.77
C GLU A 131 6.77 11.04 6.17
N SER A 132 6.62 10.22 7.23
CA SER A 132 6.80 10.66 8.61
C SER A 132 8.18 11.28 8.91
N GLN A 133 9.23 10.90 8.18
CA GLN A 133 10.58 11.44 8.34
C GLN A 133 10.91 12.55 7.34
N ILE A 134 10.21 12.60 6.21
CA ILE A 134 10.39 13.65 5.18
C ILE A 134 9.66 14.93 5.60
N GLN A 135 8.41 14.80 6.03
CA GLN A 135 7.59 15.91 6.47
C GLN A 135 6.81 15.55 7.75
N PRO A 136 7.39 15.80 8.93
CA PRO A 136 6.77 15.45 10.21
C PRO A 136 5.70 16.46 10.68
N SER A 137 5.50 17.57 9.97
CA SER A 137 4.62 18.66 10.44
C SER A 137 3.16 18.44 10.06
N TYR A 138 2.31 18.21 11.07
CA TYR A 138 0.85 18.19 10.89
C TYR A 138 0.33 19.46 10.19
N ALA A 139 0.82 20.64 10.59
CA ALA A 139 0.36 21.91 10.02
C ALA A 139 0.73 22.04 8.54
N TRP A 140 1.89 21.52 8.14
CA TRP A 140 2.28 21.46 6.73
C TRP A 140 1.34 20.56 5.95
N HIS A 141 1.07 19.35 6.46
CA HIS A 141 0.17 18.39 5.79
C HIS A 141 -1.24 18.95 5.63
N LYS A 142 -1.79 19.58 6.68
CA LYS A 142 -3.08 20.25 6.60
C LYS A 142 -3.12 21.34 5.54
N THR A 143 -2.09 22.20 5.50
CA THR A 143 -1.99 23.28 4.51
C THR A 143 -1.86 22.69 3.09
N HIS A 144 -1.02 21.67 2.91
CA HIS A 144 -0.82 21.01 1.62
C HIS A 144 -2.09 20.32 1.13
N LEU A 145 -2.83 19.63 1.99
CA LEU A 145 -4.07 18.95 1.62
C LEU A 145 -5.18 19.94 1.26
N ILE A 146 -5.31 21.05 2.00
CA ILE A 146 -6.28 22.12 1.68
C ILE A 146 -5.97 22.74 0.32
N ASN A 147 -4.71 23.07 0.06
CA ASN A 147 -4.27 23.61 -1.22
C ASN A 147 -2.79 23.30 -1.48
N PRO A 148 -2.49 22.28 -2.32
CA PRO A 148 -1.11 21.83 -2.52
C PRO A 148 -0.16 22.89 -3.08
N ARG A 149 -0.71 23.91 -3.74
CA ARG A 149 0.08 25.00 -4.35
C ARG A 149 0.64 25.97 -3.31
N ASP A 150 0.10 26.01 -2.10
CA ASP A 150 0.54 26.92 -1.04
C ASP A 150 1.85 26.47 -0.40
N THR A 151 2.11 25.16 -0.35
CA THR A 151 3.38 24.60 0.13
C THR A 151 4.31 24.15 -1.00
N SER A 152 3.75 23.81 -2.16
CA SER A 152 4.48 23.34 -3.34
C SER A 152 4.01 24.08 -4.60
N PRO A 153 4.59 25.26 -4.92
CA PRO A 153 4.21 26.03 -6.10
C PRO A 153 4.30 25.20 -7.39
N GLY A 154 3.22 25.22 -8.19
CA GLY A 154 3.12 24.41 -9.41
C GLY A 154 2.72 22.94 -9.19
N SER A 155 2.32 22.55 -7.96
CA SER A 155 1.79 21.22 -7.69
C SER A 155 0.56 20.90 -8.55
N MET A 156 0.57 19.71 -9.15
CA MET A 156 -0.55 19.16 -9.92
C MET A 156 -1.51 18.33 -9.05
N MET A 157 -1.22 18.18 -7.75
CA MET A 157 -2.09 17.46 -6.82
C MET A 157 -3.43 18.21 -6.66
N PRO A 158 -4.58 17.50 -6.66
CA PRO A 158 -5.87 18.08 -6.33
C PRO A 158 -5.90 18.65 -4.91
N ALA A 159 -6.75 19.66 -4.69
CA ALA A 159 -7.03 20.16 -3.35
C ALA A 159 -8.13 19.31 -2.68
N TYR A 160 -7.98 19.03 -1.40
CA TYR A 160 -8.90 18.22 -0.57
C TYR A 160 -9.42 19.00 0.66
N PRO A 161 -9.94 20.24 0.52
CA PRO A 161 -10.39 21.03 1.66
C PRO A 161 -11.58 20.39 2.41
N TRP A 162 -12.44 19.64 1.70
CA TRP A 162 -13.63 19.01 2.27
C TRP A 162 -13.31 18.02 3.39
N LEU A 163 -12.12 17.44 3.41
CA LEU A 163 -11.68 16.54 4.48
C LEU A 163 -11.63 17.24 5.84
N PHE A 164 -11.59 18.57 5.87
CA PHE A 164 -11.52 19.38 7.10
C PHE A 164 -12.83 20.10 7.43
N ASP A 165 -13.90 19.85 6.67
CA ASP A 165 -15.22 20.41 6.96
C ASP A 165 -15.80 19.79 8.25
N THR A 166 -16.69 20.51 8.92
CA THR A 166 -17.32 20.07 10.17
C THR A 166 -18.15 18.80 10.01
N ASP A 167 -18.62 18.54 8.80
CA ASP A 167 -19.49 17.41 8.48
C ASP A 167 -18.69 16.16 8.08
N SER A 168 -17.37 16.29 7.89
CA SER A 168 -16.45 15.20 7.57
C SER A 168 -16.03 14.46 8.83
N THR A 169 -17.01 13.80 9.45
CA THR A 169 -16.88 13.08 10.72
C THR A 169 -16.48 11.61 10.52
N LEU A 170 -15.98 11.00 11.59
CA LEU A 170 -15.53 9.60 11.61
C LEU A 170 -16.49 8.78 12.47
N ASP A 171 -17.00 7.68 11.93
CA ASP A 171 -17.84 6.74 12.68
C ASP A 171 -16.96 5.74 13.45
N ALA A 172 -16.89 5.91 14.77
CA ALA A 172 -16.09 5.05 15.63
C ALA A 172 -16.57 3.59 15.63
N GLU A 173 -17.88 3.34 15.53
CA GLU A 173 -18.41 1.98 15.49
C GLU A 173 -17.99 1.30 14.18
N GLU A 174 -18.06 2.02 13.07
CA GLU A 174 -17.61 1.51 11.78
C GLU A 174 -16.11 1.17 11.79
N ILE A 175 -15.26 2.07 12.31
CA ILE A 175 -13.81 1.83 12.41
C ILE A 175 -13.50 0.63 13.30
N VAL A 176 -14.17 0.47 14.44
CA VAL A 176 -14.01 -0.72 15.30
C VAL A 176 -14.40 -2.00 14.56
N ASN A 177 -15.48 -1.97 13.76
CA ASN A 177 -15.87 -3.12 12.94
C ASN A 177 -14.81 -3.47 11.89
N ARG A 178 -14.17 -2.47 11.28
CA ARG A 178 -13.03 -2.67 10.36
C ARG A 178 -11.81 -3.25 11.07
N MET A 179 -11.46 -2.75 12.26
CA MET A 179 -10.37 -3.31 13.09
C MET A 179 -10.64 -4.79 13.42
N LYS A 180 -11.86 -5.14 13.85
CA LYS A 180 -12.25 -6.54 14.09
C LYS A 180 -12.16 -7.40 12.83
N GLY A 181 -12.47 -6.83 11.66
CA GLY A 181 -12.27 -7.47 10.36
C GLY A 181 -10.80 -7.78 10.09
N LEU A 182 -9.92 -6.81 10.34
CA LEU A 182 -8.47 -6.95 10.21
C LEU A 182 -7.90 -7.99 11.19
N SER A 183 -8.45 -8.08 12.40
CA SER A 183 -8.06 -9.10 13.38
C SER A 183 -8.32 -10.52 12.88
N LYS A 184 -9.38 -10.73 12.08
CA LYS A 184 -9.68 -12.04 11.48
C LYS A 184 -8.67 -12.46 10.41
N VAL A 185 -7.97 -11.51 9.79
CA VAL A 185 -6.92 -11.80 8.77
C VAL A 185 -5.51 -11.76 9.35
N GLY A 186 -5.37 -11.62 10.68
CA GLY A 186 -4.10 -11.79 11.39
C GLY A 186 -3.48 -10.51 11.96
N VAL A 187 -4.14 -9.35 11.85
CA VAL A 187 -3.65 -8.11 12.49
C VAL A 187 -3.85 -8.20 14.01
N PRO A 188 -2.81 -8.05 14.85
CA PRO A 188 -2.89 -8.33 16.29
C PRO A 188 -3.48 -7.16 17.09
N TYR A 189 -4.72 -6.78 16.83
CA TYR A 189 -5.45 -5.83 17.67
C TYR A 189 -5.86 -6.45 19.01
N THR A 190 -5.86 -5.63 20.05
CA THR A 190 -6.28 -5.97 21.40
C THR A 190 -7.64 -5.37 21.74
N GLU A 191 -8.29 -5.88 22.79
CA GLU A 191 -9.53 -5.27 23.29
C GLU A 191 -9.34 -3.81 23.73
N ALA A 192 -8.15 -3.45 24.22
CA ALA A 192 -7.84 -2.08 24.58
C ALA A 192 -7.87 -1.14 23.37
N ASP A 193 -7.43 -1.61 22.19
CA ASP A 193 -7.44 -0.82 20.95
C ASP A 193 -8.87 -0.54 20.49
N TYR A 194 -9.80 -1.49 20.65
CA TYR A 194 -11.21 -1.26 20.32
C TYR A 194 -11.87 -0.26 21.28
N LEU A 195 -11.53 -0.33 22.56
CA LEU A 195 -12.08 0.55 23.59
C LEU A 195 -11.53 1.98 23.49
N SER A 196 -10.30 2.17 23.02
CA SER A 196 -9.70 3.50 22.83
C SER A 196 -10.20 4.21 21.57
N ALA A 197 -10.70 3.47 20.58
CA ALA A 197 -11.08 4.00 19.26
C ALA A 197 -12.02 5.21 19.33
N ALA A 198 -13.10 5.14 20.11
CA ALA A 198 -14.06 6.25 20.23
C ALA A 198 -13.41 7.54 20.74
N LYS A 199 -12.47 7.42 21.69
CA LYS A 199 -11.73 8.56 22.25
C LYS A 199 -10.70 9.11 21.27
N GLU A 200 -10.04 8.24 20.50
CA GLU A 200 -9.05 8.66 19.49
C GLU A 200 -9.68 9.44 18.33
N LEU A 201 -10.92 9.09 17.97
CA LEU A 201 -11.66 9.68 16.86
C LEU A 201 -12.48 10.91 17.27
N GLU A 202 -12.67 11.13 18.58
CA GLU A 202 -13.50 12.23 19.10
C GLU A 202 -13.00 13.60 18.61
N GLY A 203 -13.89 14.34 17.94
CA GLY A 203 -13.59 15.68 17.43
C GLY A 203 -12.56 15.71 16.30
N LYS A 204 -12.23 14.56 15.69
CA LYS A 204 -11.34 14.46 14.53
C LYS A 204 -12.14 14.47 13.23
N THR A 205 -11.57 15.14 12.23
CA THR A 205 -12.07 15.15 10.86
C THR A 205 -11.44 14.04 10.03
N GLU A 206 -12.02 13.72 8.86
CA GLU A 206 -11.39 12.82 7.88
C GLU A 206 -9.95 13.27 7.52
N GLY A 207 -9.72 14.58 7.45
CA GLY A 207 -8.41 15.17 7.18
C GLY A 207 -7.41 14.95 8.31
N ASP A 208 -7.86 15.02 9.57
CA ASP A 208 -7.01 14.69 10.73
C ASP A 208 -6.58 13.23 10.71
N ALA A 209 -7.51 12.34 10.36
CA ALA A 209 -7.23 10.92 10.22
C ALA A 209 -6.20 10.67 9.11
N LEU A 210 -6.40 11.26 7.93
CA LEU A 210 -5.48 11.14 6.80
C LEU A 210 -4.07 11.61 7.17
N ILE A 211 -3.94 12.72 7.89
CA ILE A 211 -2.63 13.20 8.35
C ILE A 211 -2.02 12.24 9.37
N ALA A 212 -2.81 11.68 10.29
CA ALA A 212 -2.32 10.68 11.24
C ALA A 212 -1.74 9.46 10.52
N TYR A 213 -2.43 8.98 9.47
CA TYR A 213 -1.93 7.90 8.61
C TYR A 213 -0.60 8.27 7.92
N LEU A 214 -0.50 9.46 7.29
CA LEU A 214 0.72 9.91 6.64
C LEU A 214 1.91 9.99 7.61
N LEU A 215 1.67 10.46 8.84
CA LEU A 215 2.68 10.55 9.90
C LEU A 215 3.03 9.19 10.53
N LYS A 216 2.30 8.13 10.22
CA LYS A 216 2.65 6.75 10.59
C LYS A 216 3.58 6.10 9.58
N LEU A 217 3.55 6.52 8.30
CA LEU A 217 4.32 5.89 7.23
C LEU A 217 5.83 5.93 7.51
N GLY A 218 6.42 4.73 7.64
CA GLY A 218 7.84 4.53 7.93
C GLY A 218 8.27 4.93 9.35
N LYS A 219 7.35 5.30 10.25
CA LYS A 219 7.71 5.78 11.60
C LYS A 219 8.35 4.69 12.45
N ASP A 220 7.76 3.49 12.46
CA ASP A 220 8.21 2.38 13.30
C ASP A 220 9.62 1.92 12.90
N THR A 221 9.88 1.75 11.60
CA THR A 221 11.21 1.39 11.10
C THR A 221 12.26 2.46 11.41
N ALA A 222 11.90 3.75 11.33
CA ALA A 222 12.82 4.84 11.68
C ALA A 222 13.18 4.82 13.17
N ILE A 223 12.18 4.60 14.05
CA ILE A 223 12.41 4.47 15.50
C ILE A 223 13.32 3.27 15.79
N LEU A 224 13.05 2.12 15.19
CA LEU A 224 13.88 0.93 15.33
C LEU A 224 15.32 1.19 14.87
N SER A 225 15.49 1.80 13.70
CA SER A 225 16.82 2.06 13.12
C SER A 225 17.65 2.98 14.02
N LYS A 226 17.03 4.00 14.64
CA LYS A 226 17.68 4.89 15.61
C LYS A 226 18.03 4.20 16.93
N SER A 227 17.29 3.15 17.32
CA SER A 227 17.56 2.41 18.57
C SER A 227 18.74 1.44 18.49
N ILE A 228 19.18 1.09 17.28
CA ILE A 228 20.26 0.13 17.02
C ILE A 228 21.61 0.84 16.76
N GLN A 229 21.59 2.16 16.50
CA GLN A 229 22.77 3.00 16.28
C GLN A 229 23.34 3.52 17.59
#